data_AF-A0A5P1RAV4-F1
#
_entry.id   AF-A0A5P1RAV4-F1
#
_cell.length_a   1.000
_cell.length_b   1.000
_cell.length_c   1.000
_cell.angle_alpha   90.00
_cell.angle_beta   90.00
_cell.angle_gamma   90.00
#
_symmetry.space_group_name_H-M   'P 1'
#
loop_
_entity.id
_entity.type
_entity.pdbx_description
1 polymer ?
#
loop_
_entity_poly.entity_id
_entity_poly.type
_entity_poly.pdbx_seq_one_letter_code
_entity_poly.pdbx_strand_id
1 'polypeptide(L)'
;MKNLKIKQKILVLTAIPLLLTVAALTFVSIYQIRDMGNQELVEIRDTMMAAKRESLLNYMEITETAIRPILKSVANEREAEERVKTALRSISYGDEDGYIFAFDYDGVTKAHSAKPELEGRNLIDLQDVNGVRLIEELIKVGRNGGGYVSYMWDKPSKGKEAPKLSYAIDLKEFGWMLGTGFYIDDIDDAVENARLAVDEKVKTTVILSLGVGAAILLVIVVINLWFANRALVQPIRELSESARQMSLGKMDTVISVNSKDEIGELADAVSRMQKSLKVIFKKLRQPPKS
;
A
#
# COMPACT_ATOMS: atom_id res chain seq x y z
N MET A 1 -27.97 12.34 26.27
CA MET A 1 -28.55 13.58 25.68
C MET A 1 -29.45 14.41 26.60
N LYS A 2 -29.99 13.88 27.72
CA LYS A 2 -30.97 14.61 28.55
C LYS A 2 -30.45 15.92 29.18
N ASN A 3 -29.14 16.04 29.45
CA ASN A 3 -28.55 17.22 30.10
C ASN A 3 -27.83 18.20 29.15
N LEU A 4 -27.92 17.99 27.83
CA LEU A 4 -27.23 18.84 26.84
C LEU A 4 -28.07 20.06 26.47
N LYS A 5 -27.42 21.23 26.34
CA LYS A 5 -28.04 22.42 25.74
C LYS A 5 -28.41 22.13 24.28
N ILE A 6 -29.42 22.80 23.73
CA ILE A 6 -29.88 22.61 22.34
C ILE A 6 -28.72 22.72 21.33
N LYS A 7 -27.82 23.70 21.51
CA LYS A 7 -26.61 23.88 20.68
C LYS A 7 -25.71 22.62 20.65
N GLN A 8 -25.54 21.96 21.80
CA GLN A 8 -24.73 20.74 21.90
C GLN A 8 -25.42 19.54 21.26
N LYS A 9 -26.74 19.42 21.38
CA LYS A 9 -27.52 18.35 20.74
C LYS A 9 -27.39 18.40 19.22
N ILE A 10 -27.51 19.58 18.63
CA ILE A 10 -27.36 19.79 17.18
C ILE A 10 -25.94 19.45 16.73
N LEU A 11 -24.93 19.96 17.43
CA LEU A 11 -23.52 19.67 17.10
C LEU A 11 -23.23 18.16 17.10
N VAL A 12 -23.69 17.44 18.14
CA VAL A 12 -23.50 15.98 18.23
C VAL A 12 -24.24 15.26 17.10
N LEU A 13 -25.46 15.67 16.78
CA LEU A 13 -26.28 15.06 15.73
C LEU A 13 -25.67 15.22 14.33
N THR A 14 -24.95 16.31 14.08
CA THR A 14 -24.28 16.55 12.78
C THR A 14 -22.83 16.03 12.74
N ALA A 15 -22.09 16.11 13.84
CA ALA A 15 -20.67 15.76 13.86
C ALA A 15 -20.45 14.24 13.85
N ILE A 16 -21.26 13.46 14.56
CA ILE A 16 -21.10 12.00 14.62
C ILE A 16 -21.25 11.35 13.23
N PRO A 17 -22.33 11.61 12.46
CA PRO A 17 -22.46 11.04 11.12
C PRO A 17 -21.31 11.43 10.21
N LEU A 18 -20.84 12.69 10.26
CA LEU A 18 -19.69 13.12 9.47
C LEU A 18 -18.43 12.32 9.80
N LEU A 19 -18.12 12.19 11.10
CA LEU A 19 -16.94 11.43 11.54
C LEU A 19 -17.02 9.97 11.10
N LEU A 20 -18.21 9.36 11.19
CA LEU A 20 -18.44 7.99 10.71
C LEU A 20 -18.26 7.89 9.19
N THR A 21 -18.77 8.86 8.42
CA THR A 21 -18.58 8.86 6.96
C THR A 21 -17.13 9.04 6.56
N VAL A 22 -16.38 9.92 7.24
CA VAL A 22 -14.95 10.11 6.97
C VAL A 22 -14.19 8.83 7.31
N ALA A 23 -14.45 8.24 8.47
CA ALA A 23 -13.81 6.99 8.88
C ALA A 23 -14.12 5.84 7.91
N ALA A 24 -15.38 5.69 7.47
CA ALA A 24 -15.78 4.67 6.51
C ALA A 24 -15.12 4.86 5.15
N LEU A 25 -15.09 6.09 4.63
CA LEU A 25 -14.44 6.40 3.35
C LEU A 25 -12.93 6.16 3.44
N THR A 26 -12.27 6.63 4.50
CA THR A 26 -10.84 6.38 4.72
C THR A 26 -10.56 4.88 4.81
N PHE A 27 -11.39 4.12 5.52
CA PHE A 27 -11.25 2.67 5.62
C PHE A 27 -11.35 2.00 4.23
N VAL A 28 -12.37 2.34 3.44
CA VAL A 28 -12.55 1.81 2.08
C VAL A 28 -11.36 2.17 1.19
N SER A 29 -10.86 3.41 1.25
CA SER A 29 -9.69 3.83 0.47
C SER A 29 -8.42 3.08 0.88
N ILE A 30 -8.17 2.88 2.18
CA ILE A 30 -7.02 2.08 2.64
C ILE A 30 -7.13 0.65 2.14
N TYR A 31 -8.32 0.05 2.22
CA TYR A 31 -8.57 -1.30 1.72
C TYR A 31 -8.25 -1.41 0.23
N GLN A 32 -8.79 -0.50 -0.58
CA GLN A 32 -8.56 -0.48 -2.04
C GLN A 32 -7.08 -0.28 -2.39
N ILE A 33 -6.39 0.68 -1.77
CA ILE A 33 -4.97 0.94 -2.02
C ILE A 33 -4.12 -0.29 -1.67
N ARG A 34 -4.42 -0.97 -0.55
CA ARG A 34 -3.69 -2.17 -0.15
C ARG A 34 -3.99 -3.36 -1.05
N ASP A 35 -5.24 -3.56 -1.45
CA ASP A 35 -5.62 -4.64 -2.35
C ASP A 35 -4.95 -4.48 -3.73
N MET A 36 -5.11 -3.31 -4.34
CA MET A 36 -4.46 -2.98 -5.61
C MET A 36 -2.94 -3.02 -5.50
N GLY A 37 -2.38 -2.47 -4.41
CA GLY A 37 -0.93 -2.48 -4.17
C GLY A 37 -0.39 -3.91 -4.04
N ASN A 38 -1.07 -4.79 -3.31
CA ASN A 38 -0.65 -6.19 -3.19
C ASN A 38 -0.70 -6.94 -4.53
N GLN A 39 -1.71 -6.67 -5.36
CA GLN A 39 -1.80 -7.23 -6.72
C GLN A 39 -0.63 -6.74 -7.59
N GLU A 40 -0.35 -5.43 -7.55
CA GLU A 40 0.78 -4.81 -8.27
C GLU A 40 2.13 -5.43 -7.82
N LEU A 41 2.33 -5.68 -6.53
CA LEU A 41 3.55 -6.32 -6.02
C LEU A 41 3.74 -7.75 -6.54
N VAL A 42 2.66 -8.54 -6.59
CA VAL A 42 2.70 -9.91 -7.14
C VAL A 42 3.01 -9.86 -8.63
N GLU A 43 2.35 -8.97 -9.37
CA GLU A 43 2.57 -8.81 -10.81
C GLU A 43 4.00 -8.35 -11.14
N ILE A 44 4.54 -7.38 -10.39
CA ILE A 44 5.94 -6.96 -10.51
C ILE A 44 6.88 -8.14 -10.31
N ARG A 45 6.68 -8.93 -9.25
CA ARG A 45 7.52 -10.11 -8.99
C ARG A 45 7.47 -11.10 -10.14
N ASP A 46 6.27 -11.47 -10.58
CA ASP A 46 6.06 -12.50 -11.60
C ASP A 46 6.62 -12.07 -12.96
N THR A 47 6.36 -10.82 -13.35
CA THR A 47 6.88 -10.25 -14.61
C THR A 47 8.40 -10.15 -14.61
N MET A 48 9.01 -9.68 -13.51
CA MET A 48 10.46 -9.63 -13.38
C MET A 48 11.08 -11.03 -13.37
N MET A 49 10.50 -11.98 -12.64
CA MET A 49 10.95 -13.38 -12.63
C MET A 49 10.86 -14.01 -14.02
N ALA A 50 9.76 -13.79 -14.75
CA ALA A 50 9.58 -14.29 -16.10
C ALA A 50 10.61 -13.68 -17.07
N ALA A 51 10.77 -12.36 -17.05
CA ALA A 51 11.76 -11.66 -17.89
C ALA A 51 13.19 -12.10 -17.60
N LYS A 52 13.54 -12.34 -16.32
CA LYS A 52 14.86 -12.87 -15.95
C LYS A 52 15.05 -14.31 -16.40
N ARG A 53 14.03 -15.17 -16.28
CA ARG A 53 14.07 -16.54 -16.80
C ARG A 53 14.29 -16.59 -18.31
N GLU A 54 13.59 -15.74 -19.06
CA GLU A 54 13.79 -15.59 -20.50
C GLU A 54 15.20 -15.08 -20.82
N SER A 55 15.71 -14.12 -20.04
CA SER A 55 17.09 -13.63 -20.19
C SER A 55 18.11 -14.75 -19.99
N LEU A 56 17.91 -15.66 -19.03
CA LEU A 56 18.82 -16.81 -18.84
C LEU A 56 18.84 -17.75 -20.07
N LEU A 57 17.69 -17.98 -20.69
CA LEU A 57 17.63 -18.77 -21.93
C LEU A 57 18.42 -18.08 -23.04
N ASN A 58 18.22 -16.77 -23.23
CA ASN A 58 18.92 -15.99 -24.24
C ASN A 58 20.44 -15.97 -23.99
N TYR A 59 20.88 -15.78 -22.74
CA TYR A 59 22.31 -15.82 -22.39
C TYR A 59 22.92 -17.20 -22.64
N MET A 60 22.17 -18.26 -22.38
CA MET A 60 22.63 -19.61 -22.66
C MET A 60 22.73 -19.88 -24.16
N GLU A 61 21.74 -19.48 -24.95
CA GLU A 61 21.76 -19.62 -26.41
C GLU A 61 22.92 -18.85 -27.05
N ILE A 62 23.19 -17.63 -26.59
CA ILE A 62 24.35 -16.82 -27.00
C ILE A 62 25.65 -17.54 -26.63
N THR A 63 25.73 -18.09 -25.43
CA THR A 63 26.91 -18.82 -24.94
C THR A 63 27.18 -20.06 -25.80
N GLU A 64 26.17 -20.90 -26.04
CA GLU A 64 26.28 -22.07 -26.91
C GLU A 64 26.70 -21.67 -28.33
N THR A 65 26.11 -20.60 -28.86
CA THR A 65 26.43 -20.10 -30.20
C THR A 65 27.88 -19.59 -30.29
N ALA A 66 28.38 -18.95 -29.23
CA ALA A 66 29.76 -18.46 -29.16
C ALA A 66 30.80 -19.59 -29.09
N ILE A 67 30.50 -20.69 -28.40
CA ILE A 67 31.45 -21.81 -28.26
C ILE A 67 31.35 -22.82 -29.42
N ARG A 68 30.22 -22.88 -30.14
CA ARG A 68 29.99 -23.83 -31.24
C ARG A 68 31.09 -23.87 -32.32
N PRO A 69 31.68 -22.75 -32.78
CA PRO A 69 32.79 -22.79 -33.73
C PRO A 69 34.06 -23.42 -33.15
N ILE A 70 34.31 -23.26 -31.84
CA ILE A 70 35.45 -23.86 -31.14
C ILE A 70 35.30 -25.37 -31.14
N LEU A 71 34.10 -25.88 -30.81
CA LEU A 71 33.79 -27.30 -30.81
C LEU A 71 33.96 -27.96 -32.19
N LYS A 72 33.67 -27.23 -33.28
CA LYS A 72 33.78 -27.75 -34.65
C LYS A 72 35.18 -27.66 -35.28
N SER A 73 36.03 -26.74 -34.80
CA SER A 73 37.27 -26.36 -35.47
C SER A 73 38.52 -27.06 -34.96
N VAL A 74 38.44 -27.76 -33.83
CA VAL A 74 39.63 -28.25 -33.14
C VAL A 74 39.79 -29.77 -33.30
N ALA A 75 40.96 -30.19 -33.79
CA ALA A 75 41.32 -31.60 -33.94
C ALA A 75 41.77 -32.28 -32.64
N ASN A 76 42.14 -31.49 -31.62
CA ASN A 76 42.61 -31.94 -30.31
C ASN A 76 41.65 -31.51 -29.19
N GLU A 77 41.01 -32.49 -28.54
CA GLU A 77 40.05 -32.28 -27.46
C GLU A 77 40.58 -31.36 -26.34
N ARG A 78 41.85 -31.49 -25.95
CA ARG A 78 42.44 -30.67 -24.89
C ARG A 78 42.57 -29.20 -25.26
N GLU A 79 42.90 -28.92 -26.52
CA GLU A 79 42.97 -27.54 -27.01
C GLU A 79 41.57 -26.93 -27.12
N ALA A 80 40.58 -27.73 -27.53
CA ALA A 80 39.18 -27.32 -27.60
C ALA A 80 38.66 -26.97 -26.21
N GLU A 81 38.95 -27.83 -25.22
CA GLU A 81 38.60 -27.66 -23.83
C GLU A 81 39.11 -26.32 -23.28
N GLU A 82 40.39 -26.03 -23.44
CA GLU A 82 40.99 -24.79 -22.92
C GLU A 82 40.47 -23.53 -23.63
N ARG A 83 40.21 -23.60 -24.94
CA ARG A 83 39.60 -22.49 -25.69
C ARG A 83 38.17 -22.23 -25.23
N VAL A 84 37.38 -23.29 -24.99
CA VAL A 84 36.02 -23.15 -24.45
C VAL A 84 36.06 -22.57 -23.04
N LYS A 85 36.89 -23.09 -22.12
CA LYS A 85 37.04 -22.51 -20.78
C LYS A 85 37.37 -21.01 -20.83
N THR A 86 38.31 -20.64 -21.70
CA THR A 86 38.69 -19.22 -21.89
C THR A 86 37.51 -18.38 -22.37
N ALA A 87 36.74 -18.85 -23.34
CA ALA A 87 35.55 -18.17 -23.82
C ALA A 87 34.50 -18.02 -22.71
N LEU A 88 34.19 -19.09 -21.98
CA LEU A 88 33.21 -19.05 -20.88
C LEU A 88 33.61 -18.07 -19.78
N ARG A 89 34.89 -18.07 -19.36
CA ARG A 89 35.41 -17.13 -18.35
C ARG A 89 35.27 -15.66 -18.76
N SER A 90 35.25 -15.36 -20.06
CA SER A 90 35.09 -13.99 -20.57
C SER A 90 33.64 -13.49 -20.57
N ILE A 91 32.66 -14.36 -20.37
CA ILE A 91 31.23 -14.00 -20.41
C ILE A 91 30.77 -13.62 -19.00
N SER A 92 30.41 -12.35 -18.84
CA SER A 92 29.74 -11.79 -17.66
C SER A 92 28.73 -10.71 -18.08
N TYR A 93 27.74 -10.43 -17.24
CA TYR A 93 26.67 -9.48 -17.50
C TYR A 93 26.03 -8.98 -16.20
N GLY A 94 25.21 -7.94 -16.29
CA GLY A 94 24.45 -7.42 -15.14
C GLY A 94 25.34 -6.97 -13.98
N ASP A 95 26.31 -6.11 -14.27
CA ASP A 95 27.22 -5.51 -13.30
C ASP A 95 27.95 -6.56 -12.42
N GLU A 96 28.55 -7.55 -13.07
CA GLU A 96 29.42 -8.62 -12.52
C GLU A 96 28.70 -9.77 -11.77
N ASP A 97 27.41 -9.64 -11.45
CA ASP A 97 26.66 -10.70 -10.76
C ASP A 97 26.17 -11.83 -11.68
N GLY A 98 26.05 -11.55 -12.98
CA GLY A 98 25.71 -12.52 -14.01
C GLY A 98 26.96 -13.12 -14.65
N TYR A 99 27.06 -14.45 -14.66
CA TYR A 99 28.25 -15.16 -15.16
C TYR A 99 27.91 -16.58 -15.61
N ILE A 100 28.83 -17.18 -16.37
CA ILE A 100 28.77 -18.59 -16.79
C ILE A 100 29.61 -19.46 -15.86
N PHE A 101 29.13 -20.67 -15.60
CA PHE A 101 29.87 -21.72 -14.89
C PHE A 101 29.66 -23.07 -15.59
N ALA A 102 30.65 -23.94 -15.45
CA ALA A 102 30.67 -25.26 -16.05
C ALA A 102 31.20 -26.29 -15.06
N PHE A 103 30.50 -27.42 -14.93
CA PHE A 103 30.92 -28.57 -14.15
C PHE A 103 30.91 -29.81 -15.04
N ASP A 104 31.86 -30.72 -14.88
CA ASP A 104 31.70 -32.05 -15.45
C ASP A 104 30.64 -32.85 -14.66
N TYR A 105 30.23 -34.00 -15.20
CA TYR A 105 29.18 -34.81 -14.58
C TYR A 105 29.56 -35.41 -13.22
N ASP A 106 30.84 -35.44 -12.87
CA ASP A 106 31.33 -35.88 -11.56
C ASP A 106 31.40 -34.71 -10.56
N GLY A 107 31.03 -33.50 -10.99
CA GLY A 107 30.96 -32.28 -10.18
C GLY A 107 32.28 -31.52 -10.07
N VAL A 108 33.29 -31.84 -10.90
CA VAL A 108 34.52 -31.05 -10.97
C VAL A 108 34.25 -29.76 -11.72
N THR A 109 34.63 -28.65 -11.11
CA THR A 109 34.49 -27.32 -11.72
C THR A 109 35.44 -27.20 -12.91
N LYS A 110 34.90 -26.99 -14.11
CA LYS A 110 35.67 -26.89 -15.35
C LYS A 110 35.93 -25.44 -15.76
N ALA A 111 34.95 -24.57 -15.53
CA ALA A 111 35.08 -23.12 -15.71
C ALA A 111 34.15 -22.39 -14.73
N HIS A 112 34.59 -21.27 -14.17
CA HIS A 112 33.72 -20.43 -13.35
C HIS A 112 34.13 -18.95 -13.46
N SER A 113 33.40 -18.14 -14.23
CA SER A 113 33.85 -16.78 -14.57
C SER A 113 34.04 -15.88 -13.35
N ALA A 114 33.12 -15.95 -12.37
CA ALA A 114 33.20 -15.12 -11.16
C ALA A 114 34.14 -15.65 -10.06
N LYS A 115 34.56 -16.93 -10.14
CA LYS A 115 35.37 -17.61 -9.12
C LYS A 115 36.34 -18.63 -9.74
N PRO A 116 37.32 -18.19 -10.53
CA PRO A 116 38.25 -19.10 -11.20
C PRO A 116 39.03 -20.02 -10.25
N GLU A 117 39.18 -19.62 -8.98
CA GLU A 117 39.84 -20.41 -7.92
C GLU A 117 39.10 -21.71 -7.54
N LEU A 118 37.85 -21.88 -7.98
CA LEU A 118 37.09 -23.12 -7.82
C LEU A 118 37.44 -24.17 -8.88
N GLU A 119 38.07 -23.78 -9.99
CA GLU A 119 38.36 -24.69 -11.09
C GLU A 119 39.29 -25.84 -10.65
N GLY A 120 38.95 -27.06 -11.09
CA GLY A 120 39.61 -28.29 -10.67
C GLY A 120 39.13 -28.86 -9.32
N ARG A 121 38.32 -28.12 -8.55
CA ARG A 121 37.71 -28.64 -7.33
C ARG A 121 36.43 -29.40 -7.64
N ASN A 122 36.25 -30.54 -6.99
CA ASN A 122 35.00 -31.28 -7.00
C ASN A 122 34.06 -30.69 -5.94
N LEU A 123 32.88 -30.23 -6.38
CA LEU A 123 31.86 -29.62 -5.53
C LEU A 123 30.55 -30.44 -5.51
N ILE A 124 30.57 -31.72 -5.93
CA ILE A 124 29.36 -32.55 -6.03
C ILE A 124 28.63 -32.71 -4.68
N ASP A 125 29.37 -32.73 -3.58
CA ASP A 125 28.84 -32.87 -2.23
C ASP A 125 28.53 -31.53 -1.55
N LEU A 126 28.74 -30.41 -2.25
CA LEU A 126 28.44 -29.09 -1.73
C LEU A 126 26.94 -28.92 -1.53
N GLN A 127 26.56 -28.56 -0.31
CA GLN A 127 25.21 -28.19 0.06
C GLN A 127 25.18 -26.71 0.44
N ASP A 128 24.14 -26.04 -0.03
CA ASP A 128 23.86 -24.68 0.43
C ASP A 128 23.30 -24.68 1.86
N VAL A 129 23.08 -23.48 2.43
CA VAL A 129 22.51 -23.33 3.79
C VAL A 129 21.11 -23.92 3.97
N ASN A 130 20.39 -24.21 2.89
CA ASN A 130 19.08 -24.85 2.90
C ASN A 130 19.16 -26.37 2.66
N GLY A 131 20.37 -26.94 2.52
CA GLY A 131 20.59 -28.36 2.27
C GLY A 131 20.48 -28.79 0.80
N VAL A 132 20.42 -27.83 -0.13
CA VAL A 132 20.32 -28.14 -1.57
C VAL A 132 21.70 -28.57 -2.08
N ARG A 133 21.80 -29.81 -2.62
CA ARG A 133 22.97 -30.29 -3.37
C ARG A 133 23.01 -29.66 -4.76
N LEU A 134 23.36 -28.38 -4.80
CA LEU A 134 23.14 -27.53 -5.98
C LEU A 134 23.83 -28.06 -7.25
N ILE A 135 25.04 -28.61 -7.14
CA ILE A 135 25.81 -29.09 -8.29
C ILE A 135 25.17 -30.35 -8.88
N GLU A 136 24.77 -31.30 -8.03
CA GLU A 136 24.07 -32.52 -8.46
C GLU A 136 22.74 -32.19 -9.15
N GLU A 137 21.93 -31.31 -8.55
CA GLU A 137 20.65 -30.92 -9.14
C GLU A 137 20.83 -30.15 -10.46
N LEU A 138 21.82 -29.26 -10.57
CA LEU A 138 22.13 -28.56 -11.83
C LEU A 138 22.57 -29.54 -12.93
N ILE A 139 23.47 -30.48 -12.62
CA ILE A 139 23.91 -31.52 -13.57
C ILE A 139 22.71 -32.36 -14.02
N LYS A 140 21.86 -32.77 -13.08
CA LYS A 140 20.66 -33.58 -13.34
C LYS A 140 19.68 -32.86 -14.26
N VAL A 141 19.34 -31.60 -14.01
CA VAL A 141 18.42 -30.86 -14.89
C VAL A 141 19.04 -30.54 -16.25
N GLY A 142 20.34 -30.20 -16.28
CA GLY A 142 21.06 -29.95 -17.52
C GLY A 142 20.99 -31.16 -18.45
N ARG A 143 21.33 -32.34 -17.93
CA ARG A 143 21.30 -33.62 -18.68
C ARG A 143 19.90 -34.06 -19.12
N ASN A 144 18.85 -33.58 -18.45
CA ASN A 144 17.45 -33.90 -18.77
C ASN A 144 16.83 -32.93 -19.80
N GLY A 145 17.65 -32.24 -20.60
CA GLY A 145 17.17 -31.32 -21.64
C GLY A 145 17.09 -29.86 -21.19
N GLY A 146 17.63 -29.56 -20.01
CA GLY A 146 17.71 -28.22 -19.44
C GLY A 146 16.66 -27.94 -18.38
N GLY A 147 17.00 -27.08 -17.42
CA GLY A 147 16.07 -26.72 -16.35
C GLY A 147 16.61 -25.71 -15.35
N TYR A 148 15.72 -25.25 -14.48
CA TYR A 148 16.02 -24.27 -13.45
C TYR A 148 16.25 -24.92 -12.09
N VAL A 149 17.23 -24.41 -11.34
CA VAL A 149 17.50 -24.80 -9.94
C VAL A 149 17.64 -23.53 -9.11
N SER A 150 16.99 -23.50 -7.95
CA SER A 150 17.11 -22.41 -6.97
C SER A 150 17.91 -22.88 -5.76
N TYR A 151 18.88 -22.07 -5.34
CA TYR A 151 19.82 -22.37 -4.26
C TYR A 151 20.45 -21.07 -3.75
N MET A 152 21.14 -21.13 -2.61
CA MET A 152 21.93 -20.01 -2.09
C MET A 152 23.35 -20.07 -2.65
N TRP A 153 23.87 -18.93 -3.10
CA TRP A 153 25.24 -18.82 -3.60
C TRP A 153 25.84 -17.44 -3.34
N ASP A 154 27.16 -17.37 -3.24
CA ASP A 154 27.89 -16.13 -3.03
C ASP A 154 27.69 -15.15 -4.20
N LYS A 155 27.12 -13.99 -3.90
CA LYS A 155 26.87 -12.89 -4.83
C LYS A 155 28.11 -11.99 -4.92
N PRO A 156 28.80 -11.94 -6.08
CA PRO A 156 30.04 -11.18 -6.25
C PRO A 156 29.97 -9.74 -5.73
N SER A 157 28.91 -9.00 -6.07
CA SER A 157 28.75 -7.60 -5.67
C SER A 157 28.59 -7.39 -4.16
N LYS A 158 28.09 -8.39 -3.41
CA LYS A 158 27.82 -8.29 -1.96
C LYS A 158 28.80 -9.10 -1.09
N GLY A 159 29.57 -10.01 -1.68
CA GLY A 159 30.52 -10.89 -0.96
C GLY A 159 29.85 -11.76 0.12
N LYS A 160 28.58 -12.10 -0.09
CA LYS A 160 27.76 -12.92 0.82
C LYS A 160 26.80 -13.77 0.02
N GLU A 161 26.33 -14.84 0.63
CA GLU A 161 25.32 -15.70 0.02
C GLU A 161 23.99 -14.97 -0.16
N ALA A 162 23.37 -15.18 -1.32
CA ALA A 162 22.07 -14.67 -1.69
C ALA A 162 21.30 -15.75 -2.47
N PRO A 163 19.95 -15.71 -2.48
CA PRO A 163 19.15 -16.64 -3.24
C PRO A 163 19.40 -16.44 -4.74
N LYS A 164 19.74 -17.53 -5.43
CA LYS A 164 20.02 -17.55 -6.86
C LYS A 164 19.04 -18.49 -7.55
N LEU A 165 18.63 -18.12 -8.77
CA LEU A 165 17.98 -19.03 -9.72
C LEU A 165 18.89 -19.17 -10.93
N SER A 166 19.31 -20.41 -11.20
CA SER A 166 20.14 -20.71 -12.37
C SER A 166 19.41 -21.62 -13.34
N TYR A 167 19.68 -21.43 -14.62
CA TYR A 167 19.31 -22.34 -15.69
C TYR A 167 20.55 -23.11 -16.13
N ALA A 168 20.41 -24.44 -16.26
CA ALA A 168 21.47 -25.34 -16.66
C ALA A 168 21.08 -26.12 -17.91
N ILE A 169 22.07 -26.39 -18.76
CA ILE A 169 21.96 -27.20 -19.97
C ILE A 169 23.12 -28.20 -20.06
N ASP A 170 22.99 -29.16 -20.96
CA ASP A 170 24.00 -30.17 -21.25
C ASP A 170 24.97 -29.73 -22.36
N LEU A 171 26.26 -29.87 -22.13
CA LEU A 171 27.32 -29.74 -23.13
C LEU A 171 27.96 -31.13 -23.33
N LYS A 172 27.33 -31.91 -24.19
CA LYS A 172 27.62 -33.34 -24.38
C LYS A 172 29.02 -33.61 -24.91
N GLU A 173 29.56 -32.70 -25.71
CA GLU A 173 30.88 -32.82 -26.34
C GLU A 173 32.00 -33.01 -25.32
N PHE A 174 31.85 -32.47 -24.11
CA PHE A 174 32.83 -32.62 -23.03
C PHE A 174 32.28 -33.35 -21.79
N GLY A 175 31.01 -33.77 -21.81
CA GLY A 175 30.35 -34.32 -20.64
C GLY A 175 30.21 -33.29 -19.50
N TRP A 176 29.89 -32.04 -19.86
CA TRP A 176 29.72 -30.94 -18.89
C TRP A 176 28.28 -30.50 -18.79
N MET A 177 27.93 -29.92 -17.66
CA MET A 177 26.78 -29.04 -17.51
C MET A 177 27.26 -27.60 -17.57
N LEU A 178 26.61 -26.79 -18.41
CA LEU A 178 26.77 -25.34 -18.43
C LEU A 178 25.60 -24.68 -17.71
N GLY A 179 25.89 -23.68 -16.90
CA GLY A 179 24.86 -22.95 -16.17
C GLY A 179 25.11 -21.46 -16.09
N THR A 180 24.02 -20.73 -15.93
CA THR A 180 24.03 -19.29 -15.67
C THR A 180 22.80 -18.91 -14.85
N GLY A 181 22.82 -17.80 -14.14
CA GLY A 181 21.75 -17.47 -13.20
C GLY A 181 21.73 -16.01 -12.76
N PHE A 182 20.64 -15.62 -12.13
CA PHE A 182 20.45 -14.31 -11.51
C PHE A 182 20.13 -14.46 -10.02
N TYR A 183 20.42 -13.44 -9.23
CA TYR A 183 20.05 -13.42 -7.82
C TYR A 183 18.64 -12.86 -7.63
N ILE A 184 17.84 -13.55 -6.83
CA ILE A 184 16.43 -13.25 -6.57
C ILE A 184 16.31 -12.01 -5.67
N ASP A 185 17.33 -11.72 -4.85
CA ASP A 185 17.33 -10.58 -3.94
C ASP A 185 17.19 -9.23 -4.66
N ASP A 186 17.68 -9.09 -5.90
CA ASP A 186 17.47 -7.87 -6.69
C ASP A 186 15.98 -7.64 -7.04
N ILE A 187 15.23 -8.73 -7.21
CA ILE A 187 13.77 -8.67 -7.43
C ILE A 187 13.08 -8.38 -6.10
N ASP A 188 13.53 -8.99 -5.01
CA ASP A 188 13.00 -8.71 -3.67
C ASP A 188 13.19 -7.24 -3.29
N ASP A 189 14.36 -6.65 -3.58
CA ASP A 189 14.68 -5.25 -3.36
C ASP A 189 13.74 -4.33 -4.19
N ALA A 190 13.46 -4.69 -5.45
CA ALA A 190 12.53 -3.95 -6.30
C ALA A 190 11.07 -4.03 -5.77
N VAL A 191 10.63 -5.21 -5.33
CA VAL A 191 9.31 -5.41 -4.73
C VAL A 191 9.18 -4.63 -3.41
N GLU A 192 10.21 -4.59 -2.58
CA GLU A 192 10.19 -3.83 -1.32
C GLU A 192 10.13 -2.32 -1.58
N ASN A 193 10.86 -1.80 -2.57
CA ASN A 193 10.74 -0.39 -2.96
C ASN A 193 9.32 -0.03 -3.42
N ALA A 194 8.68 -0.90 -4.20
CA ALA A 194 7.28 -0.73 -4.60
C ALA A 194 6.33 -0.80 -3.38
N ARG A 195 6.61 -1.70 -2.43
CA ARG A 195 5.84 -1.85 -1.18
C ARG A 195 5.89 -0.57 -0.34
N LEU A 196 7.07 0.02 -0.19
CA LEU A 196 7.25 1.30 0.50
C LEU A 196 6.45 2.42 -0.18
N ALA A 197 6.37 2.43 -1.51
CA ALA A 197 5.55 3.40 -2.25
C ALA A 197 4.05 3.21 -1.97
N VAL A 198 3.57 1.98 -1.81
CA VAL A 198 2.18 1.69 -1.39
C VAL A 198 1.93 2.21 0.03
N ASP A 199 2.85 1.94 0.97
CA ASP A 199 2.73 2.41 2.35
C ASP A 199 2.73 3.94 2.45
N GLU A 200 3.54 4.64 1.65
CA GLU A 200 3.53 6.10 1.56
C GLU A 200 2.22 6.65 0.97
N LYS A 201 1.64 5.98 -0.04
CA LYS A 201 0.30 6.33 -0.55
C LYS A 201 -0.75 6.20 0.56
N VAL A 202 -0.73 5.11 1.34
CA VAL A 202 -1.64 4.91 2.48
C VAL A 202 -1.51 6.04 3.50
N LYS A 203 -0.29 6.37 3.93
CA LYS A 203 -0.05 7.46 4.91
C LYS A 203 -0.59 8.80 4.39
N THR A 204 -0.28 9.13 3.13
CA THR A 204 -0.73 10.37 2.50
C THR A 204 -2.25 10.45 2.44
N THR A 205 -2.92 9.38 2.01
CA THR A 205 -4.39 9.30 1.98
C THR A 205 -5.01 9.46 3.36
N VAL A 206 -4.42 8.88 4.41
CA VAL A 206 -4.89 9.04 5.80
C VAL A 206 -4.76 10.48 6.26
N ILE A 207 -3.59 11.10 6.08
CA ILE A 207 -3.34 12.49 6.50
C ILE A 207 -4.29 13.44 5.77
N LEU A 208 -4.44 13.29 4.45
CA LEU A 208 -5.36 14.10 3.65
C LEU A 208 -6.82 13.89 4.06
N SER A 209 -7.25 12.65 4.29
CA SER A 209 -8.63 12.36 4.71
C SER A 209 -8.96 12.97 6.07
N LEU A 210 -8.02 12.89 7.03
CA LEU A 210 -8.17 13.51 8.34
C LEU A 210 -8.15 15.04 8.24
N GLY A 211 -7.27 15.61 7.42
CA GLY A 211 -7.19 17.06 7.19
C GLY A 211 -8.47 17.62 6.57
N VAL A 212 -8.98 16.98 5.51
CA VAL A 212 -10.25 17.33 4.86
C VAL A 212 -11.42 17.13 5.82
N GLY A 213 -11.45 16.01 6.55
CA GLY A 213 -12.48 15.75 7.55
C GLY A 213 -12.51 16.80 8.66
N ALA A 214 -11.35 17.21 9.16
CA ALA A 214 -11.23 18.27 10.17
C ALA A 214 -11.66 19.64 9.63
N ALA A 215 -11.31 19.97 8.39
CA ALA A 215 -11.74 21.22 7.74
C ALA A 215 -13.26 21.27 7.56
N ILE A 216 -13.87 20.19 7.06
CA ILE A 216 -15.33 20.08 6.91
C ILE A 216 -16.01 20.16 8.28
N LEU A 217 -15.49 19.47 9.29
CA LEU A 217 -16.02 19.51 10.64
C LEU A 217 -16.00 20.94 11.20
N LEU A 218 -14.90 21.67 11.02
CA LEU A 218 -14.78 23.06 11.47
C LEU A 218 -15.85 23.95 10.81
N VAL A 219 -16.05 23.83 9.49
CA VAL A 219 -17.08 24.56 8.75
C VAL A 219 -18.48 24.23 9.28
N ILE A 220 -18.78 22.95 9.49
CA ILE A 220 -20.08 22.52 10.04
C ILE A 220 -20.28 23.05 11.46
N VAL A 221 -19.26 23.05 12.32
CA VAL A 221 -19.36 23.63 13.66
C VAL A 221 -19.68 25.12 13.60
N VAL A 222 -19.00 25.89 12.74
CA VAL A 222 -19.26 27.33 12.58
C VAL A 222 -20.69 27.59 12.09
N ILE A 223 -21.13 26.86 11.06
CA ILE A 223 -22.49 26.98 10.51
C ILE A 223 -23.54 26.62 11.57
N ASN A 224 -23.34 25.52 12.31
CA ASN A 224 -24.28 25.10 13.36
C ASN A 224 -24.35 26.10 14.51
N LEU A 225 -23.21 26.67 14.94
CA LEU A 225 -23.21 27.67 16.01
C LEU A 225 -23.93 28.94 15.57
N TRP A 226 -23.70 29.39 14.33
CA TRP A 226 -24.40 30.53 13.75
C TRP A 226 -25.91 30.28 13.63
N PHE A 227 -26.29 29.14 13.02
CA PHE A 227 -27.67 28.73 12.82
C PHE A 227 -28.41 28.56 14.15
N ALA A 228 -27.87 27.76 15.08
CA ALA A 228 -28.52 27.50 16.37
C ALA A 228 -28.68 28.79 17.20
N ASN A 229 -27.74 29.73 17.09
CA ASN A 229 -27.86 31.01 17.80
C ASN A 229 -29.00 31.87 17.22
N ARG A 230 -29.05 32.02 15.90
CA ARG A 230 -29.97 32.92 15.20
C ARG A 230 -31.37 32.35 15.06
N ALA A 231 -31.50 31.07 14.70
CA ALA A 231 -32.79 30.44 14.41
C ALA A 231 -33.49 29.90 15.67
N LEU A 232 -32.73 29.45 16.68
CA LEU A 232 -33.31 28.78 17.86
C LEU A 232 -33.14 29.60 19.14
N VAL A 233 -31.91 29.91 19.52
CA VAL A 233 -31.64 30.47 20.86
C VAL A 233 -32.17 31.89 21.03
N GLN A 234 -31.95 32.78 20.05
CA GLN A 234 -32.41 34.16 20.16
C GLN A 234 -33.94 34.28 20.24
N PRO A 235 -34.73 33.69 19.32
CA PRO A 235 -36.20 33.73 19.41
C PRO A 235 -36.76 33.14 20.70
N ILE A 236 -36.25 31.98 21.14
CA ILE A 236 -36.69 31.34 22.40
C ILE A 236 -36.39 32.25 23.59
N ARG A 237 -35.23 32.92 23.59
CA ARG A 237 -34.85 33.86 24.66
C ARG A 237 -35.76 35.08 24.68
N GLU A 238 -36.11 35.65 23.53
CA GLU A 238 -37.05 36.77 23.41
C GLU A 238 -38.45 36.40 23.91
N LEU A 239 -38.95 35.20 23.56
CA LEU A 239 -40.23 34.68 24.06
C LEU A 239 -40.19 34.41 25.56
N SER A 240 -39.11 33.80 26.05
CA SER A 240 -38.93 33.54 27.48
C SER A 240 -38.89 34.83 28.30
N GLU A 241 -38.23 35.87 27.81
CA GLU A 241 -38.18 37.16 28.50
C GLU A 241 -39.53 37.87 28.45
N SER A 242 -40.23 37.82 27.31
CA SER A 242 -41.60 38.36 27.19
C SER A 242 -42.56 37.70 28.18
N ALA A 243 -42.53 36.37 28.29
CA ALA A 243 -43.31 35.64 29.28
C ALA A 243 -42.95 36.02 30.73
N ARG A 244 -41.65 36.23 31.02
CA ARG A 244 -41.19 36.71 32.33
C ARG A 244 -41.72 38.11 32.64
N GLN A 245 -41.64 39.05 31.70
CA GLN A 245 -42.17 40.42 31.90
C GLN A 245 -43.68 40.41 32.14
N MET A 246 -44.42 39.56 31.42
CA MET A 246 -45.86 39.37 31.65
C MET A 246 -46.18 38.87 33.05
N SER A 247 -45.39 37.93 33.59
CA SER A 247 -45.56 37.43 34.96
C SER A 247 -45.36 38.52 36.03
N LEU A 248 -44.55 39.54 35.71
CA LEU A 248 -44.31 40.72 36.56
C LEU A 248 -45.34 41.84 36.32
N GLY A 249 -46.40 41.59 35.57
CA GLY A 249 -47.47 42.56 35.29
C GLY A 249 -47.17 43.55 34.17
N LYS A 250 -46.04 43.42 33.47
CA LYS A 250 -45.67 44.28 32.32
C LYS A 250 -46.13 43.62 31.02
N MET A 251 -47.32 44.00 30.55
CA MET A 251 -48.01 43.33 29.42
C MET A 251 -48.00 44.16 28.12
N ASP A 252 -47.21 45.22 28.03
CA ASP A 252 -47.16 46.12 26.86
C ASP A 252 -45.97 45.85 25.92
N THR A 253 -45.17 44.80 26.18
CA THR A 253 -44.05 44.40 25.32
C THR A 253 -44.53 43.79 24.01
N VAL A 254 -43.98 44.22 22.88
CA VAL A 254 -44.28 43.64 21.56
C VAL A 254 -43.43 42.40 21.35
N ILE A 255 -44.06 41.26 21.06
CA ILE A 255 -43.37 40.04 20.68
C ILE A 255 -43.05 40.14 19.19
N SER A 256 -41.77 40.38 18.86
CA SER A 256 -41.30 40.61 17.48
C SER A 256 -40.64 39.38 16.84
N VAL A 257 -41.04 38.17 17.26
CA VAL A 257 -40.50 36.94 16.69
C VAL A 257 -41.21 36.63 15.37
N ASN A 258 -40.49 36.83 14.26
CA ASN A 258 -40.96 36.48 12.93
C ASN A 258 -40.33 35.14 12.50
N SER A 259 -41.04 34.05 12.77
CA SER A 259 -40.68 32.71 12.31
C SER A 259 -41.91 31.99 11.74
N LYS A 260 -41.68 31.05 10.82
CA LYS A 260 -42.73 30.23 10.18
C LYS A 260 -42.68 28.76 10.61
N ASP A 261 -41.79 28.41 11.52
CA ASP A 261 -41.62 27.08 12.10
C ASP A 261 -42.31 26.98 13.47
N GLU A 262 -42.02 25.93 14.24
CA GLU A 262 -42.58 25.70 15.57
C GLU A 262 -42.29 26.85 16.56
N ILE A 263 -41.22 27.63 16.32
CA ILE A 263 -40.92 28.83 17.11
C ILE A 263 -41.94 29.94 16.81
N GLY A 264 -42.39 30.06 15.56
CA GLY A 264 -43.46 30.98 15.16
C GLY A 264 -44.79 30.60 15.79
N GLU A 265 -45.15 29.32 15.77
CA GLU A 265 -46.36 28.83 16.44
C GLU A 265 -46.34 29.10 17.94
N LEU A 266 -45.18 28.93 18.59
CA LEU A 266 -44.98 29.29 19.99
C LEU A 266 -45.11 30.79 20.22
N ALA A 267 -44.53 31.62 19.35
CA ALA A 267 -44.63 33.07 19.44
C ALA A 267 -46.08 33.55 19.35
N ASP A 268 -46.87 32.97 18.46
CA ASP A 268 -48.30 33.23 18.31
C ASP A 268 -49.09 32.79 19.55
N ALA A 269 -48.79 31.61 20.10
CA ALA A 269 -49.42 31.12 21.32
C ALA A 269 -49.15 32.04 22.52
N VAL A 270 -47.90 32.48 22.72
CA VAL A 270 -47.52 33.43 23.77
C VAL A 270 -48.21 34.78 23.56
N SER A 271 -48.29 35.26 22.31
CA SER A 271 -48.98 36.51 21.97
C SER A 271 -50.49 36.46 22.28
N ARG A 272 -51.15 35.34 22.00
CA ARG A 272 -52.57 35.13 22.37
C ARG A 272 -52.75 35.12 23.89
N MET A 273 -51.84 34.47 24.62
CA MET A 273 -51.85 34.47 26.09
C MET A 273 -51.69 35.88 26.68
N GLN A 274 -50.78 36.68 26.14
CA GLN A 274 -50.56 38.07 26.55
C GLN A 274 -51.83 38.92 26.39
N LYS A 275 -52.51 38.81 25.23
CA LYS A 275 -53.77 39.51 24.97
C LYS A 275 -54.86 39.10 25.98
N SER A 276 -54.99 37.82 26.25
CA SER A 276 -55.97 37.29 27.22
C SER A 276 -55.72 37.82 28.63
N LEU A 277 -54.48 37.76 29.13
CA LEU A 277 -54.11 38.26 30.44
C LEU A 277 -54.35 39.77 30.57
N LYS A 278 -54.02 40.56 29.53
CA LYS A 278 -54.27 42.01 29.51
C LYS A 278 -55.76 42.34 29.63
N VAL A 279 -56.63 41.56 28.99
CA VAL A 279 -58.09 41.71 29.12
C VAL A 279 -58.56 41.38 30.54
N ILE A 280 -58.09 40.28 31.12
CA ILE A 280 -58.45 39.86 32.49
C ILE A 280 -58.00 40.94 33.50
N PHE A 281 -56.76 41.40 33.41
CA PHE A 281 -56.22 42.42 34.32
C PHE A 281 -56.96 43.76 34.20
N LYS A 282 -57.37 44.14 32.98
CA LYS A 282 -58.20 45.33 32.74
C LYS A 282 -59.58 45.21 33.40
N LYS A 283 -60.21 44.02 33.36
CA LYS A 283 -61.50 43.76 34.02
C LYS A 283 -61.38 43.84 35.55
N LEU A 284 -60.30 43.30 36.13
CA LEU A 284 -60.07 43.32 37.57
C LEU A 284 -59.75 44.71 38.13
N ARG A 285 -59.24 45.62 37.29
CA ARG A 285 -58.86 47.00 37.69
C ARG A 285 -60.02 48.01 37.55
N GLN A 286 -61.15 47.62 36.99
CA GLN A 286 -62.37 48.45 36.99
C GLN A 286 -63.05 48.31 38.37
N PRO A 287 -63.41 49.42 39.05
CA PRO A 287 -64.09 49.33 40.34
C PRO A 287 -65.41 48.57 40.18
N PRO A 288 -65.86 47.83 41.21
CA PRO A 288 -67.15 47.16 41.14
C PRO A 288 -68.21 48.21 40.79
N LYS A 289 -69.02 47.91 39.77
CA LYS A 289 -70.21 48.72 39.49
C LYS A 289 -71.09 48.62 40.74
N SER A 290 -71.13 49.70 41.52
CA SER A 290 -72.11 49.93 42.58
C SER A 290 -73.51 49.94 42.00
#